data_AF-A0A7S3HTL2-F1
#
_entry.id   AF-A0A7S3HTL2-F1
#
_cell.length_a   1.000
_cell.length_b   1.000
_cell.length_c   1.000
_cell.angle_alpha   90.00
_cell.angle_beta   90.00
_cell.angle_gamma   90.00
#
_symmetry.space_group_name_H-M   'P 1'
#
loop_
_entity.id
_entity.type
_entity.pdbx_description
1 polymer ?
#
loop_
_entity_poly.entity_id
_entity_poly.type
_entity_poly.pdbx_seq_one_letter_code
_entity_poly.pdbx_strand_id
1 'polypeptide(L)'
;MSVENDRTHILSSLLDEVDFRDNLPKDELKLKYLKDELVGAFRRSNCVSQVCTAFENGSRQEMFKQGSKALETLPSNLCTVLNFSAAECVTLAYCLTQSQYRIFAGDSFRILKIKCPEVNNFESVANIHPDVLTAIGQYVYSSEELSSPAISEKLIKIVKAKQQQQQLAASSGAFGSLSLSGDLSLQPKSSIADALGELGGACSSSAEQFRSTLHNLRTKIDEEQLAAIIVTTLARAMQENEEKKKEIIPSLHPSWNLEVVADVLLQECRGLNWVLVAKFLDHPALVIRSESDYQLLTRFFMRISGTTIPVAGLLANSWQNRAAHFAILTLAASSPRTIVDFSVLITAEQLITGEGINTPPNLSWLCLPLFSRFLALASAGMTQEVMEVLVKAATSYPEYFIVSLSQIQDTTNSGVRSELLRRLLPLFTGLQGSRPTYPAVMRKL
;
A
#
# COMPACT_ATOMS: atom_id res chain seq x y z
N MET A 1 13.77 -7.44 -1.26
CA MET A 1 15.18 -7.88 -1.23
C MET A 1 16.10 -7.02 -0.36
N SER A 2 16.22 -5.69 -0.52
CA SER A 2 17.15 -4.88 0.33
C SER A 2 16.70 -4.75 1.80
N VAL A 3 15.45 -4.35 2.07
CA VAL A 3 14.91 -4.22 3.45
C VAL A 3 14.85 -5.56 4.21
N GLU A 4 14.71 -6.66 3.48
CA GLU A 4 14.61 -8.02 4.05
C GLU A 4 15.98 -8.55 4.49
N ASN A 5 17.04 -8.22 3.76
CA ASN A 5 18.41 -8.52 4.17
C ASN A 5 18.78 -7.71 5.41
N ASP A 6 18.43 -6.42 5.47
CA ASP A 6 18.73 -5.56 6.61
C ASP A 6 18.09 -6.08 7.91
N ARG A 7 16.83 -6.55 7.85
CA ARG A 7 16.15 -7.14 9.03
C ARG A 7 16.69 -8.50 9.43
N THR A 8 17.11 -9.32 8.47
CA THR A 8 17.76 -10.61 8.74
C THR A 8 19.12 -10.38 9.42
N HIS A 9 19.85 -9.34 9.01
CA HIS A 9 21.09 -8.91 9.67
C HIS A 9 20.85 -8.37 11.09
N ILE A 10 19.82 -7.57 11.31
CA ILE A 10 19.42 -7.11 12.65
C ILE A 10 19.08 -8.29 13.56
N LEU A 11 18.28 -9.25 13.08
CA LEU A 11 17.89 -10.43 13.86
C LEU A 11 19.10 -11.33 14.18
N SER A 12 20.01 -11.52 13.22
CA SER A 12 21.27 -12.25 13.43
C SER A 12 22.17 -11.58 14.48
N SER A 13 22.32 -10.25 14.42
CA SER A 13 23.08 -9.45 15.39
C SER A 13 22.48 -9.49 16.80
N LEU A 14 21.15 -9.40 16.91
CA LEU A 14 20.46 -9.46 18.21
C LEU A 14 20.57 -10.85 18.83
N LEU A 15 20.50 -11.91 18.03
CA LEU A 15 20.71 -13.27 18.53
C LEU A 15 22.17 -13.52 18.95
N ASP A 16 23.15 -12.80 18.37
CA ASP A 16 24.57 -12.92 18.75
C ASP A 16 24.91 -12.14 20.03
N GLU A 17 24.21 -11.04 20.31
CA GLU A 17 24.43 -10.22 21.52
C GLU A 17 23.77 -10.78 22.78
N VAL A 18 22.76 -11.64 22.65
CA VAL A 18 22.02 -12.18 23.79
C VAL A 18 22.58 -13.56 24.16
N ASP A 19 23.13 -13.68 25.36
CA ASP A 19 23.54 -14.98 25.89
C ASP A 19 22.35 -15.73 26.49
N PHE A 20 21.91 -16.79 25.80
CA PHE A 20 20.80 -17.65 26.21
C PHE A 20 21.21 -18.78 27.17
N ARG A 21 22.45 -18.76 27.70
CA ARG A 21 22.97 -19.80 28.61
C ARG A 21 22.71 -19.49 30.08
N ASP A 22 22.58 -18.20 30.45
CA ASP A 22 22.32 -17.76 31.81
C ASP A 22 20.84 -17.35 31.97
N ASN A 23 20.11 -17.99 32.89
CA ASN A 23 18.72 -17.66 33.26
C ASN A 23 18.56 -16.29 33.97
N LEU A 24 19.46 -15.34 33.76
CA LEU A 24 19.46 -14.02 34.39
C LEU A 24 19.27 -12.95 33.31
N PRO A 25 18.19 -12.13 33.38
CA PRO A 25 17.90 -11.12 32.38
C PRO A 25 18.87 -9.95 32.55
N LYS A 26 20.01 -9.99 31.85
CA LYS A 26 20.95 -8.85 31.85
C LYS A 26 20.44 -7.69 30.98
N ASP A 27 19.54 -7.94 30.03
CA ASP A 27 19.02 -6.93 29.09
C ASP A 27 17.52 -7.14 28.72
N GLU A 28 16.58 -6.78 29.60
CA GLU A 28 15.13 -6.91 29.35
C GLU A 28 14.65 -6.19 28.07
N LEU A 29 15.26 -5.05 27.72
CA LEU A 29 14.91 -4.27 26.53
C LEU A 29 15.32 -4.97 25.23
N LYS A 30 16.49 -5.61 25.20
CA LYS A 30 16.96 -6.37 24.03
C LYS A 30 16.12 -7.62 23.81
N LEU A 31 15.74 -8.30 24.90
CA LEU A 31 14.83 -9.46 24.85
C LEU A 31 13.46 -9.07 24.31
N LYS A 32 12.91 -7.92 24.74
CA LYS A 32 11.64 -7.40 24.21
C LYS A 32 11.73 -7.07 22.72
N TYR A 33 12.82 -6.42 22.29
CA TYR A 33 13.03 -6.08 20.88
C TYR A 33 13.21 -7.32 19.99
N LEU A 34 13.96 -8.32 20.47
CA LEU A 34 14.13 -9.60 19.79
C LEU A 34 12.80 -10.35 19.63
N LYS A 35 11.96 -10.33 20.68
CA LYS A 35 10.62 -10.89 20.63
C LYS A 35 9.76 -10.23 19.56
N ASP A 36 9.72 -8.89 19.54
CA ASP A 36 8.90 -8.12 18.61
C ASP A 36 9.33 -8.34 17.15
N GLU A 37 10.65 -8.45 16.88
CA GLU A 37 11.15 -8.71 15.53
C GLU A 37 10.87 -10.15 15.07
N LEU A 38 10.99 -11.15 15.95
CA LEU A 38 10.63 -12.55 15.65
C LEU A 38 9.12 -12.70 15.39
N VAL A 39 8.27 -12.11 16.22
CA VAL A 39 6.82 -12.10 16.00
C VAL A 39 6.47 -11.35 14.71
N GLY A 40 7.22 -10.28 14.40
CA GLY A 40 7.13 -9.58 13.14
C GLY A 40 7.49 -10.45 11.94
N ALA A 41 8.48 -11.34 12.07
CA ALA A 41 8.86 -12.30 11.04
C ALA A 41 7.78 -13.39 10.83
N PHE A 42 7.14 -13.87 11.91
CA PHE A 42 6.06 -14.87 11.84
C PHE A 42 4.83 -14.39 11.05
N ARG A 43 4.62 -13.07 10.94
CA ARG A 43 3.54 -12.46 10.16
C ARG A 43 3.77 -12.48 8.65
N ARG A 44 4.95 -12.88 8.16
CA ARG A 44 5.34 -12.81 6.74
C ARG A 44 5.35 -14.18 6.09
N SER A 45 5.12 -14.24 4.78
CA SER A 45 5.13 -15.48 3.99
C SER A 45 6.51 -16.13 3.90
N ASN A 46 7.59 -15.35 4.01
CA ASN A 46 8.99 -15.82 3.99
C ASN A 46 9.59 -16.08 5.38
N CYS A 47 8.75 -16.22 6.41
CA CYS A 47 9.14 -16.47 7.80
C CYS A 47 10.22 -17.55 7.96
N VAL A 48 10.02 -18.72 7.33
CA VAL A 48 10.94 -19.86 7.44
C VAL A 48 12.35 -19.49 6.96
N SER A 49 12.46 -18.86 5.78
CA SER A 49 13.76 -18.44 5.26
C SER A 49 14.42 -17.37 6.14
N GLN A 50 13.66 -16.37 6.60
CA GLN A 50 14.22 -15.29 7.41
C GLN A 50 14.74 -15.78 8.77
N VAL A 51 13.96 -16.63 9.44
CA VAL A 51 14.35 -17.21 10.72
C VAL A 51 15.52 -18.16 10.54
N CYS A 52 15.49 -19.09 9.58
CA CYS A 52 16.61 -19.99 9.33
C CYS A 52 17.90 -19.22 9.01
N THR A 53 17.86 -18.28 8.06
CA THR A 53 19.04 -17.50 7.67
C THR A 53 19.60 -16.67 8.82
N ALA A 54 18.77 -16.11 9.68
CA ALA A 54 19.26 -15.34 10.82
C ALA A 54 19.89 -16.21 11.92
N PHE A 55 19.37 -17.42 12.13
CA PHE A 55 19.96 -18.39 13.06
C PHE A 55 21.25 -19.02 12.52
N GLU A 56 21.34 -19.18 11.20
CA GLU A 56 22.47 -19.76 10.46
C GLU A 56 23.63 -18.76 10.23
N ASN A 57 23.35 -17.46 10.27
CA ASN A 57 24.33 -16.38 10.12
C ASN A 57 24.83 -15.84 11.48
N GLY A 58 26.08 -15.37 11.52
CA GLY A 58 26.69 -14.71 12.69
C GLY A 58 27.80 -15.51 13.38
N SER A 59 28.17 -15.13 14.60
CA SER A 59 29.21 -15.76 15.42
C SER A 59 28.90 -17.22 15.81
N ARG A 60 27.65 -17.66 15.64
CA ARG A 60 27.22 -19.06 15.84
C ARG A 60 27.78 -20.04 14.81
N GLN A 61 28.27 -19.59 13.65
CA GLN A 61 28.90 -20.47 12.65
C GLN A 61 30.11 -21.24 13.20
N GLU A 62 30.88 -20.64 14.10
CA GLU A 62 31.98 -21.32 14.79
C GLU A 62 31.45 -22.34 15.82
N MET A 63 30.35 -22.03 16.50
CA MET A 63 29.70 -22.93 17.45
C MET A 63 29.06 -24.15 16.78
N PHE A 64 28.53 -24.00 15.55
CA PHE A 64 28.04 -25.11 14.72
C PHE A 64 29.19 -26.03 14.30
N LYS A 65 30.36 -25.47 13.93
CA LYS A 65 31.57 -26.25 13.61
C LYS A 65 32.13 -27.01 14.82
N GLN A 66 31.95 -26.47 16.02
CA GLN A 66 32.40 -27.06 17.29
C GLN A 66 31.40 -28.07 17.90
N GLY A 67 30.20 -28.24 17.32
CA GLY A 67 29.21 -29.22 17.80
C GLY A 67 28.70 -28.94 19.22
N SER A 68 28.55 -27.66 19.58
CA SER A 68 28.18 -27.28 20.95
C SER A 68 26.77 -27.77 21.32
N LYS A 69 26.66 -28.55 22.41
CA LYS A 69 25.38 -29.00 22.99
C LYS A 69 24.46 -27.84 23.42
N ALA A 70 25.01 -26.65 23.65
CA ALA A 70 24.21 -25.47 23.98
C ALA A 70 23.28 -25.03 22.84
N LEU A 71 23.61 -25.36 21.59
CA LEU A 71 22.76 -25.07 20.43
C LEU A 71 21.60 -26.07 20.30
N GLU A 72 21.73 -27.26 20.88
CA GLU A 72 20.68 -28.28 20.86
C GLU A 72 19.46 -27.82 21.66
N THR A 73 19.67 -27.16 22.80
CA THR A 73 18.59 -26.65 23.68
C THR A 73 18.22 -25.18 23.41
N LEU A 74 18.79 -24.57 22.37
CA LEU A 74 18.52 -23.16 22.05
C LEU A 74 17.04 -22.87 21.72
N PRO A 75 16.32 -23.72 20.95
CA PRO A 75 14.90 -23.49 20.66
C PRO A 75 14.03 -23.44 21.93
N SER A 76 14.26 -24.36 22.87
CA SER A 76 13.54 -24.38 24.15
C SER A 76 13.89 -23.19 25.05
N ASN A 77 15.17 -22.84 25.13
CA ASN A 77 15.61 -21.66 25.88
C ASN A 77 15.04 -20.35 25.30
N LEU A 78 14.91 -20.23 23.99
CA LEU A 78 14.28 -19.06 23.36
C LEU A 78 12.79 -18.96 23.71
N CYS A 79 12.07 -20.08 23.69
CA CYS A 79 10.66 -20.11 24.05
C CYS A 79 10.43 -19.67 25.49
N THR A 80 11.31 -20.07 26.42
CA THR A 80 11.22 -19.71 27.84
C THR A 80 11.67 -18.28 28.12
N VAL A 81 12.82 -17.85 27.58
CA VAL A 81 13.41 -16.53 27.82
C VAL A 81 12.57 -15.41 27.19
N LEU A 82 12.00 -15.63 25.99
CA LEU A 82 11.17 -14.64 25.31
C LEU A 82 9.68 -14.70 25.72
N ASN A 83 9.31 -15.66 26.58
CA ASN A 83 7.94 -15.88 27.03
C ASN A 83 6.95 -15.95 25.84
N PHE A 84 7.24 -16.83 24.89
CA PHE A 84 6.41 -17.01 23.69
C PHE A 84 5.10 -17.74 24.00
N SER A 85 4.04 -17.37 23.29
CA SER A 85 2.79 -18.12 23.29
C SER A 85 2.96 -19.49 22.63
N ALA A 86 2.07 -20.44 22.92
CA ALA A 86 2.13 -21.79 22.35
C ALA A 86 2.21 -21.79 20.81
N ALA A 87 1.52 -20.86 20.14
CA ALA A 87 1.54 -20.75 18.68
C ALA A 87 2.85 -20.17 18.12
N GLU A 88 3.48 -19.22 18.84
CA GLU A 88 4.79 -18.68 18.50
C GLU A 88 5.89 -19.73 18.69
N CYS A 89 5.82 -20.52 19.77
CA CYS A 89 6.72 -21.65 20.00
C CYS A 89 6.64 -22.69 18.88
N VAL A 90 5.41 -23.04 18.46
CA VAL A 90 5.17 -23.99 17.36
C VAL A 90 5.71 -23.44 16.03
N THR A 91 5.55 -22.14 15.77
CA THR A 91 6.03 -21.50 14.53
C THR A 91 7.56 -21.45 14.50
N LEU A 92 8.20 -21.06 15.61
CA LEU A 92 9.66 -21.06 15.73
C LEU A 92 10.23 -22.46 15.56
N ALA A 93 9.67 -23.44 16.26
CA ALA A 93 10.11 -24.83 16.19
C ALA A 93 9.97 -25.38 14.76
N TYR A 94 8.86 -25.09 14.07
CA TYR A 94 8.69 -25.49 12.68
C TYR A 94 9.72 -24.81 11.74
N CYS A 95 10.03 -23.53 11.93
CA CYS A 95 11.05 -22.89 11.11
C CYS A 95 12.42 -23.57 11.31
N LEU A 96 12.79 -23.84 12.56
CA LEU A 96 14.09 -24.44 12.89
C LEU A 96 14.20 -25.92 12.49
N THR A 97 13.09 -26.66 12.32
CA THR A 97 13.15 -28.01 11.69
C THR A 97 13.47 -27.96 10.20
N GLN A 98 13.26 -26.82 9.54
CA GLN A 98 13.62 -26.59 8.14
C GLN A 98 15.03 -25.99 7.97
N SER A 99 15.78 -25.80 9.06
CA SER A 99 17.16 -25.30 9.00
C SER A 99 18.09 -26.31 8.33
N GLN A 100 19.17 -25.80 7.72
CA GLN A 100 20.23 -26.62 7.13
C GLN A 100 21.00 -27.43 8.19
N TYR A 101 20.97 -26.99 9.45
CA TYR A 101 21.63 -27.68 10.56
C TYR A 101 20.65 -28.57 11.34
N ARG A 102 20.89 -29.89 11.31
CA ARG A 102 20.06 -30.88 12.01
C ARG A 102 20.15 -30.81 13.55
N ILE A 103 21.07 -30.01 14.10
CA ILE A 103 21.24 -29.84 15.55
C ILE A 103 19.97 -29.30 16.22
N PHE A 104 19.17 -28.50 15.52
CA PHE A 104 17.92 -27.93 16.04
C PHE A 104 16.72 -28.86 15.92
N ALA A 105 16.80 -29.90 15.07
CA ALA A 105 15.65 -30.72 14.73
C ALA A 105 15.10 -31.50 15.93
N GLY A 106 15.98 -32.02 16.80
CA GLY A 106 15.59 -32.81 17.96
C GLY A 106 14.77 -32.03 18.99
N ASP A 107 15.24 -30.85 19.40
CA ASP A 107 14.56 -30.01 20.40
C ASP A 107 13.31 -29.34 19.81
N SER A 108 13.39 -28.88 18.55
CA SER A 108 12.24 -28.33 17.84
C SER A 108 11.10 -29.35 17.72
N PHE A 109 11.42 -30.62 17.45
CA PHE A 109 10.43 -31.69 17.41
C PHE A 109 9.77 -31.96 18.78
N ARG A 110 10.55 -31.90 19.88
CA ARG A 110 10.00 -32.00 21.24
C ARG A 110 9.05 -30.84 21.56
N ILE A 111 9.39 -29.61 21.17
CA ILE A 111 8.54 -28.43 21.34
C ILE A 111 7.24 -28.59 20.56
N LEU A 112 7.31 -29.02 19.30
CA LEU A 112 6.10 -29.29 18.50
C LEU A 112 5.20 -30.33 19.16
N LYS A 113 5.78 -31.42 19.69
CA LYS A 113 5.00 -32.47 20.38
C LYS A 113 4.27 -31.95 21.64
N ILE A 114 4.91 -31.07 22.41
CA ILE A 114 4.36 -30.57 23.68
C ILE A 114 3.39 -29.39 23.46
N LYS A 115 3.72 -28.47 22.54
CA LYS A 115 3.00 -27.19 22.37
C LYS A 115 1.94 -27.18 21.29
N CYS A 116 1.99 -28.07 20.28
CA CYS A 116 0.90 -28.20 19.31
C CYS A 116 -0.48 -28.50 19.94
N PRO A 117 -0.60 -29.38 20.96
CA PRO A 117 -1.89 -29.63 21.63
C PRO A 117 -2.45 -28.44 22.41
N GLU A 118 -1.62 -27.47 22.79
CA GLU A 118 -2.04 -26.28 23.56
C GLU A 118 -2.65 -25.18 22.67
N VAL A 119 -2.50 -25.27 21.34
CA VAL A 119 -3.05 -24.31 20.37
C VAL A 119 -4.54 -24.59 20.16
N ASN A 120 -5.38 -24.07 21.07
CA ASN A 120 -6.81 -24.39 21.11
C ASN A 120 -7.72 -23.37 20.41
N ASN A 121 -7.31 -22.11 20.27
CA ASN A 121 -8.19 -21.01 19.86
C ASN A 121 -7.65 -20.22 18.66
N PHE A 122 -8.55 -19.60 17.88
CA PHE A 122 -8.20 -18.77 16.72
C PHE A 122 -7.35 -17.54 17.09
N GLU A 123 -7.60 -16.94 18.26
CA GLU A 123 -6.88 -15.76 18.74
C GLU A 123 -5.39 -16.01 18.96
N SER A 124 -5.00 -17.25 19.34
CA SER A 124 -3.59 -17.58 19.56
C SER A 124 -2.78 -17.62 18.27
N VAL A 125 -3.44 -17.75 17.12
CA VAL A 125 -2.81 -17.93 15.79
C VAL A 125 -3.01 -16.72 14.87
N ALA A 126 -3.59 -15.63 15.40
CA ALA A 126 -3.89 -14.41 14.64
C ALA A 126 -2.62 -13.81 14.00
N ASN A 127 -1.51 -13.82 14.74
CA ASN A 127 -0.24 -13.19 14.37
C ASN A 127 0.65 -13.99 13.42
N ILE A 128 0.22 -15.16 12.92
CA ILE A 128 1.06 -16.03 12.07
C ILE A 128 0.55 -16.03 10.63
N HIS A 129 1.44 -15.99 9.65
CA HIS A 129 1.06 -16.00 8.23
C HIS A 129 0.32 -17.30 7.83
N PRO A 130 -0.78 -17.25 7.06
CA PRO A 130 -1.60 -18.43 6.74
C PRO A 130 -0.90 -19.54 5.96
N ASP A 131 0.02 -19.18 5.06
CA ASP A 131 0.83 -20.17 4.34
C ASP A 131 1.74 -20.97 5.29
N VAL A 132 2.30 -20.30 6.30
CA VAL A 132 3.15 -20.93 7.32
C VAL A 132 2.31 -21.87 8.19
N LEU A 133 1.08 -21.48 8.55
CA LEU A 133 0.16 -22.35 9.28
C LEU A 133 -0.26 -23.58 8.49
N THR A 134 -0.48 -23.41 7.19
CA THR A 134 -0.81 -24.52 6.29
C THR A 134 0.37 -25.48 6.19
N ALA A 135 1.60 -24.96 6.08
CA ALA A 135 2.82 -25.76 6.03
C ALA A 135 3.09 -26.50 7.36
N ILE A 136 2.87 -25.86 8.52
CA ILE A 136 2.91 -26.50 9.84
C ILE A 136 1.89 -27.63 9.91
N GLY A 137 0.64 -27.37 9.49
CA GLY A 137 -0.43 -28.38 9.51
C GLY A 137 -0.11 -29.60 8.64
N GLN A 138 0.44 -29.38 7.44
CA GLN A 138 0.91 -30.45 6.55
C GLN A 138 2.06 -31.24 7.17
N TYR A 139 3.03 -30.57 7.77
CA TYR A 139 4.17 -31.21 8.42
C TYR A 139 3.76 -32.08 9.63
N VAL A 140 2.82 -31.59 10.44
CA VAL A 140 2.23 -32.33 11.56
C VAL A 140 1.43 -33.54 11.06
N TYR A 141 0.72 -33.40 9.93
CA TYR A 141 -0.04 -34.49 9.32
C TYR A 141 0.86 -35.58 8.71
N SER A 142 1.97 -35.19 8.08
CA SER A 142 2.93 -36.12 7.46
C SER A 142 3.83 -36.84 8.47
N SER A 143 3.89 -36.38 9.72
CA SER A 143 4.73 -36.98 10.76
C SER A 143 3.92 -38.01 11.56
N GLU A 144 4.17 -39.31 11.34
CA GLU A 144 3.48 -40.42 12.05
C GLU A 144 3.52 -40.29 13.57
N GLU A 145 4.57 -39.70 14.14
CA GLU A 145 4.75 -39.53 15.59
C GLU A 145 4.03 -38.31 16.21
N LEU A 146 3.60 -37.34 15.40
CA LEU A 146 2.83 -36.16 15.85
C LEU A 146 1.33 -36.25 15.52
N SER A 147 0.95 -37.22 14.69
CA SER A 147 -0.41 -37.38 14.19
C SER A 147 -1.32 -37.93 15.28
N SER A 148 -1.90 -37.05 16.10
CA SER A 148 -3.18 -37.35 16.73
C SER A 148 -4.30 -36.79 15.85
N PRO A 149 -5.32 -37.59 15.48
CA PRO A 149 -6.38 -37.16 14.57
C PRO A 149 -7.18 -35.95 15.08
N ALA A 150 -7.18 -35.72 16.41
CA ALA A 150 -7.84 -34.57 17.04
C ALA A 150 -7.10 -33.23 16.83
N ILE A 151 -5.77 -33.24 16.67
CA ILE A 151 -4.97 -32.02 16.49
C ILE A 151 -4.99 -31.60 15.01
N SER A 152 -4.86 -32.55 14.08
CA SER A 152 -4.90 -32.28 12.65
C SER A 152 -6.26 -31.74 12.20
N GLU A 153 -7.37 -32.32 12.68
CA GLU A 153 -8.71 -31.85 12.33
C GLU A 153 -8.99 -30.42 12.87
N LYS A 154 -8.46 -30.08 14.05
CA LYS A 154 -8.55 -28.74 14.64
C LYS A 154 -7.73 -27.70 13.88
N LEU A 155 -6.48 -28.00 13.54
CA LEU A 155 -5.64 -27.10 12.74
C LEU A 155 -6.22 -26.89 11.33
N ILE A 156 -6.78 -27.93 10.71
CA ILE A 156 -7.48 -27.83 9.42
C ILE A 156 -8.71 -26.91 9.52
N LYS A 157 -9.49 -26.99 10.61
CA LYS A 157 -10.63 -26.08 10.83
C LYS A 157 -10.18 -24.62 11.00
N ILE A 158 -9.09 -24.38 11.73
CA ILE A 158 -8.52 -23.03 11.93
C ILE A 158 -7.95 -22.48 10.61
N VAL A 159 -7.24 -23.30 9.84
CA VAL A 159 -6.68 -22.91 8.52
C VAL A 159 -7.81 -22.63 7.53
N LYS A 160 -8.86 -23.47 7.48
CA LYS A 160 -10.04 -23.22 6.63
C LYS A 160 -10.77 -21.93 7.02
N ALA A 161 -10.96 -21.67 8.31
CA ALA A 161 -11.57 -20.42 8.77
C ALA A 161 -10.73 -19.19 8.38
N LYS A 162 -9.40 -19.26 8.50
CA LYS A 162 -8.48 -18.16 8.10
C LYS A 162 -8.40 -17.98 6.59
N GLN A 163 -8.41 -19.07 5.81
CA GLN A 163 -8.52 -19.04 4.35
C GLN A 163 -9.88 -18.49 3.89
N GLN A 164 -10.98 -18.78 4.60
CA GLN A 164 -12.30 -18.25 4.25
C GLN A 164 -12.39 -16.74 4.56
N GLN A 165 -11.77 -16.27 5.64
CA GLN A 165 -11.62 -14.83 5.93
C GLN A 165 -10.66 -14.14 4.95
N GLN A 166 -9.56 -14.80 4.56
CA GLN A 166 -8.69 -14.32 3.49
C GLN A 166 -9.32 -14.41 2.11
N GLN A 167 -10.25 -15.32 1.84
CA GLN A 167 -11.03 -15.40 0.61
C GLN A 167 -12.16 -14.36 0.59
N LEU A 168 -12.74 -13.99 1.74
CA LEU A 168 -13.58 -12.80 1.85
C LEU A 168 -12.76 -11.51 1.63
N ALA A 169 -11.50 -11.49 2.05
CA ALA A 169 -10.56 -10.39 1.76
C ALA A 169 -9.99 -10.43 0.33
N ALA A 170 -9.82 -11.60 -0.29
CA ALA A 170 -9.22 -11.80 -1.62
C ALA A 170 -10.26 -11.87 -2.76
N SER A 171 -11.52 -12.19 -2.46
CA SER A 171 -12.65 -11.97 -3.38
C SER A 171 -12.98 -10.48 -3.55
N SER A 172 -12.34 -9.61 -2.74
CA SER A 172 -12.29 -8.17 -2.95
C SER A 172 -11.06 -7.73 -3.77
N GLY A 173 -10.25 -8.67 -4.31
CA GLY A 173 -8.94 -8.35 -4.91
C GLY A 173 -8.52 -9.09 -6.18
N ALA A 174 -9.33 -10.00 -6.75
CA ALA A 174 -8.97 -10.63 -8.02
C ALA A 174 -10.18 -11.17 -8.79
N PHE A 175 -10.62 -10.46 -9.82
CA PHE A 175 -11.26 -11.09 -10.97
C PHE A 175 -10.53 -10.63 -12.23
N GLY A 176 -9.76 -11.54 -12.83
CA GLY A 176 -9.03 -11.29 -14.05
C GLY A 176 -8.32 -12.54 -14.52
N SER A 177 -9.00 -13.28 -15.40
CA SER A 177 -8.51 -14.36 -16.27
C SER A 177 -8.49 -15.78 -15.69
N LEU A 178 -9.46 -16.60 -16.10
CA LEU A 178 -9.23 -17.58 -17.18
C LEU A 178 -10.55 -18.24 -17.61
N SER A 179 -10.68 -18.41 -18.91
CA SER A 179 -11.75 -19.10 -19.63
C SER A 179 -11.88 -20.58 -19.24
N LEU A 180 -13.11 -21.08 -19.05
CA LEU A 180 -13.60 -22.28 -19.76
C LEU A 180 -15.11 -22.42 -19.63
N SER A 181 -15.70 -22.90 -20.72
CA SER A 181 -17.10 -23.15 -21.03
C SER A 181 -17.88 -23.91 -19.95
N GLY A 182 -19.15 -23.52 -19.74
CA GLY A 182 -20.09 -24.32 -18.97
C GLY A 182 -21.24 -23.47 -18.42
N ASP A 183 -22.35 -23.46 -19.16
CA ASP A 183 -23.64 -22.87 -18.82
C ASP A 183 -24.09 -23.12 -17.37
N LEU A 184 -24.51 -22.03 -16.70
CA LEU A 184 -25.75 -21.86 -15.91
C LEU A 184 -25.55 -20.88 -14.75
N SER A 185 -26.09 -19.66 -14.95
CA SER A 185 -26.69 -18.82 -13.90
C SER A 185 -25.79 -18.44 -12.70
N LEU A 186 -24.92 -17.45 -12.89
CA LEU A 186 -24.36 -16.62 -11.81
C LEU A 186 -24.59 -15.15 -12.17
N GLN A 187 -25.49 -14.48 -11.45
CA GLN A 187 -25.58 -13.02 -11.52
C GLN A 187 -24.32 -12.42 -10.89
N PRO A 188 -23.60 -11.51 -11.57
CA PRO A 188 -22.49 -10.78 -10.96
C PRO A 188 -23.06 -9.84 -9.89
N LYS A 189 -22.32 -9.60 -8.79
CA LYS A 189 -22.66 -8.51 -7.87
C LYS A 189 -22.61 -7.22 -8.68
N SER A 190 -23.76 -6.71 -9.10
CA SER A 190 -23.86 -5.47 -9.87
C SER A 190 -23.41 -4.32 -8.97
N SER A 191 -22.25 -3.74 -9.28
CA SER A 191 -21.85 -2.46 -8.68
C SER A 191 -22.94 -1.43 -8.99
N ILE A 192 -23.22 -0.51 -8.06
CA ILE A 192 -24.20 0.58 -8.32
C ILE A 192 -23.77 1.33 -9.59
N ALA A 193 -22.47 1.54 -9.75
CA ALA A 193 -21.89 2.20 -10.90
C ALA A 193 -22.16 1.45 -12.22
N ASP A 194 -22.10 0.13 -12.23
CA ASP A 194 -22.36 -0.69 -13.43
C ASP A 194 -23.84 -0.64 -13.80
N ALA A 195 -24.73 -0.78 -12.81
CA ALA A 195 -26.17 -0.67 -13.03
C ALA A 195 -26.56 0.72 -13.54
N LEU A 196 -25.96 1.79 -13.00
CA LEU A 196 -26.14 3.15 -13.50
C LEU A 196 -25.56 3.32 -14.91
N GLY A 197 -24.42 2.69 -15.19
CA GLY A 197 -23.80 2.66 -16.51
C GLY A 197 -24.67 2.00 -17.58
N GLU A 198 -25.39 0.92 -17.23
CA GLU A 198 -26.34 0.22 -18.11
C GLU A 198 -27.63 1.01 -18.35
N LEU A 199 -28.16 1.68 -17.33
CA LEU A 199 -29.35 2.53 -17.44
C LEU A 199 -29.07 3.80 -18.27
N GLY A 200 -27.80 4.21 -18.35
CA GLY A 200 -27.35 5.36 -19.14
C GLY A 200 -27.90 6.70 -18.63
N GLY A 201 -27.74 7.77 -19.42
CA GLY A 201 -28.11 9.12 -19.02
C GLY A 201 -29.61 9.34 -18.76
N ALA A 202 -30.48 8.41 -19.17
CA ALA A 202 -31.92 8.45 -18.89
C ALA A 202 -32.22 8.51 -17.39
N CYS A 203 -31.44 7.80 -16.57
CA CYS A 203 -31.62 7.80 -15.11
C CYS A 203 -31.34 9.17 -14.48
N SER A 204 -30.57 10.03 -15.16
CA SER A 204 -30.22 11.38 -14.71
C SER A 204 -31.15 12.47 -15.25
N SER A 205 -32.25 12.11 -15.93
CA SER A 205 -33.16 13.11 -16.51
C SER A 205 -33.88 13.99 -15.46
N SER A 206 -34.07 13.47 -14.25
CA SER A 206 -34.60 14.22 -13.09
C SER A 206 -34.04 13.67 -11.78
N ALA A 207 -34.01 14.53 -10.74
CA ALA A 207 -33.49 14.15 -9.43
C ALA A 207 -34.31 13.03 -8.77
N GLU A 208 -35.63 13.00 -9.00
CA GLU A 208 -36.52 11.96 -8.46
C GLU A 208 -36.25 10.60 -9.10
N GLN A 209 -36.04 10.57 -10.42
CA GLN A 209 -35.71 9.32 -11.12
C GLN A 209 -34.35 8.78 -10.68
N PHE A 210 -33.34 9.63 -10.59
CA PHE A 210 -32.01 9.21 -10.14
C PHE A 210 -32.02 8.72 -8.69
N ARG A 211 -32.76 9.38 -7.81
CA ARG A 211 -32.95 8.94 -6.42
C ARG A 211 -33.71 7.61 -6.36
N SER A 212 -34.75 7.45 -7.18
CA SER A 212 -35.50 6.19 -7.24
C SER A 212 -34.61 5.05 -7.73
N THR A 213 -33.75 5.26 -8.72
CA THR A 213 -32.82 4.22 -9.20
C THR A 213 -31.81 3.86 -8.11
N LEU A 214 -31.27 4.84 -7.39
CA LEU A 214 -30.38 4.56 -6.24
C LEU A 214 -31.08 3.76 -5.14
N HIS A 215 -32.30 4.13 -4.74
CA HIS A 215 -33.02 3.39 -3.70
C HIS A 215 -33.45 1.98 -4.14
N ASN A 216 -33.77 1.80 -5.42
CA ASN A 216 -34.15 0.49 -5.97
C ASN A 216 -33.00 -0.52 -5.92
N LEU A 217 -31.74 -0.05 -5.96
CA LEU A 217 -30.56 -0.91 -5.88
C LEU A 217 -30.29 -1.46 -4.47
N ARG A 218 -30.98 -0.93 -3.43
CA ARG A 218 -30.95 -1.39 -2.01
C ARG A 218 -29.56 -1.54 -1.38
N THR A 219 -28.53 -0.99 -1.99
CA THR A 219 -27.15 -0.99 -1.52
C THR A 219 -26.82 0.37 -0.89
N LYS A 220 -26.13 0.34 0.25
CA LYS A 220 -25.66 1.57 0.89
C LYS A 220 -24.50 2.14 0.08
N ILE A 221 -24.52 3.45 -0.20
CA ILE A 221 -23.42 4.14 -0.84
C ILE A 221 -22.30 4.31 0.20
N ASP A 222 -21.20 3.60 -0.01
CA ASP A 222 -19.94 3.78 0.72
C ASP A 222 -18.96 4.62 -0.14
N GLU A 223 -17.77 4.91 0.41
CA GLU A 223 -16.77 5.73 -0.27
C GLU A 223 -16.27 5.13 -1.59
N GLU A 224 -16.22 3.81 -1.70
CA GLU A 224 -15.77 3.09 -2.89
C GLU A 224 -16.84 3.11 -3.98
N GLN A 225 -18.09 2.81 -3.62
CA GLN A 225 -19.24 2.90 -4.52
C GLN A 225 -19.43 4.33 -5.02
N LEU A 226 -19.28 5.35 -4.17
CA LEU A 226 -19.37 6.73 -4.62
C LEU A 226 -18.26 7.07 -5.63
N ALA A 227 -17.02 6.66 -5.38
CA ALA A 227 -15.93 6.89 -6.33
C ALA A 227 -16.17 6.17 -7.66
N ALA A 228 -16.67 4.93 -7.63
CA ALA A 228 -17.05 4.19 -8.83
C ALA A 228 -18.19 4.88 -9.61
N ILE A 229 -19.22 5.38 -8.92
CA ILE A 229 -20.29 6.17 -9.55
C ILE A 229 -19.71 7.43 -10.20
N ILE A 230 -18.83 8.15 -9.50
CA ILE A 230 -18.17 9.34 -10.03
C ILE A 230 -17.41 9.01 -11.31
N VAL A 231 -16.57 7.98 -11.29
CA VAL A 231 -15.77 7.60 -12.45
C VAL A 231 -16.64 7.13 -13.61
N THR A 232 -17.63 6.27 -13.37
CA THR A 232 -18.46 5.71 -14.45
C THR A 232 -19.32 6.79 -15.10
N THR A 233 -19.94 7.67 -14.31
CA THR A 233 -20.75 8.77 -14.86
C THR A 233 -19.89 9.77 -15.65
N LEU A 234 -18.70 10.10 -15.15
CA LEU A 234 -17.75 10.95 -15.86
C LEU A 234 -17.22 10.31 -17.13
N ALA A 235 -16.81 9.03 -17.09
CA ALA A 235 -16.28 8.33 -18.25
C ALA A 235 -17.30 8.29 -19.39
N ARG A 236 -18.59 8.08 -19.07
CA ARG A 236 -19.68 8.13 -20.05
C ARG A 236 -19.92 9.54 -20.59
N ALA A 237 -19.98 10.55 -19.72
CA ALA A 237 -20.13 11.95 -20.15
C ALA A 237 -18.97 12.42 -21.04
N MET A 238 -17.75 11.97 -20.75
CA MET A 238 -16.55 12.27 -21.54
C MET A 238 -16.51 11.55 -22.89
N GLN A 239 -17.07 10.34 -22.97
CA GLN A 239 -17.26 9.63 -24.25
C GLN A 239 -18.29 10.35 -25.13
N GLU A 240 -19.44 10.70 -24.56
CA GLU A 240 -20.49 11.45 -25.27
C GLU A 240 -19.98 12.78 -25.84
N ASN A 241 -19.17 13.51 -25.07
CA ASN A 241 -18.59 14.77 -25.53
C ASN A 241 -17.61 14.60 -26.71
N GLU A 242 -16.89 13.47 -26.77
CA GLU A 242 -16.01 13.17 -27.89
C GLU A 242 -16.77 12.69 -29.13
N GLU A 243 -17.86 11.95 -28.95
CA GLU A 243 -18.75 11.53 -30.04
C GLU A 243 -19.47 12.73 -30.65
N LYS A 244 -20.01 13.64 -29.82
CA LYS A 244 -20.64 14.89 -30.27
C LYS A 244 -19.71 15.80 -31.08
N LYS A 245 -18.40 15.77 -30.84
CA LYS A 245 -17.42 16.51 -31.65
C LYS A 245 -17.22 15.89 -33.04
N LYS A 246 -17.53 14.60 -33.22
CA LYS A 246 -17.32 13.84 -34.46
C LYS A 246 -18.60 13.71 -35.28
N GLU A 247 -19.76 13.75 -34.65
CA GLU A 247 -21.06 13.60 -35.31
C GLU A 247 -21.63 14.94 -35.80
N ILE A 248 -22.10 14.97 -37.06
CA ILE A 248 -22.80 16.12 -37.68
C ILE A 248 -24.30 16.11 -37.29
N ILE A 249 -24.81 14.95 -36.84
CA ILE A 249 -26.21 14.72 -36.48
C ILE A 249 -26.27 14.47 -34.97
N PRO A 250 -27.17 15.12 -34.21
CA PRO A 250 -27.25 14.92 -32.76
C PRO A 250 -27.68 13.48 -32.41
N SER A 251 -27.00 12.87 -31.44
CA SER A 251 -27.31 11.53 -30.93
C SER A 251 -28.70 11.48 -30.27
N LEU A 252 -29.44 10.38 -30.49
CA LEU A 252 -30.77 10.14 -29.91
C LEU A 252 -30.72 9.63 -28.45
N HIS A 253 -29.53 9.35 -27.92
CA HIS A 253 -29.39 8.83 -26.56
C HIS A 253 -29.43 9.96 -25.52
N PRO A 254 -30.21 9.82 -24.43
CA PRO A 254 -30.26 10.82 -23.38
C PRO A 254 -28.90 10.97 -22.71
N SER A 255 -28.34 12.18 -22.76
CA SER A 255 -27.03 12.49 -22.18
C SER A 255 -27.06 12.54 -20.66
N TRP A 256 -25.92 12.24 -20.04
CA TRP A 256 -25.77 12.36 -18.58
C TRP A 256 -25.92 13.82 -18.12
N ASN A 257 -26.89 14.07 -17.24
CA ASN A 257 -27.03 15.34 -16.55
C ASN A 257 -26.21 15.31 -15.25
N LEU A 258 -24.94 15.69 -15.35
CA LEU A 258 -24.02 15.68 -14.22
C LEU A 258 -24.48 16.59 -13.07
N GLU A 259 -25.25 17.64 -13.34
CA GLU A 259 -25.74 18.53 -12.28
C GLU A 259 -26.80 17.86 -11.41
N VAL A 260 -27.74 17.15 -12.04
CA VAL A 260 -28.75 16.36 -11.33
C VAL A 260 -28.09 15.25 -10.51
N VAL A 261 -27.12 14.55 -11.10
CA VAL A 261 -26.38 13.49 -10.39
C VAL A 261 -25.65 14.07 -9.19
N ALA A 262 -24.94 15.19 -9.36
CA ALA A 262 -24.19 15.82 -8.28
C ALA A 262 -25.10 16.29 -7.14
N ASP A 263 -26.23 16.91 -7.47
CA ASP A 263 -27.17 17.45 -6.48
C ASP A 263 -27.84 16.34 -5.66
N VAL A 264 -28.16 15.20 -6.28
CA VAL A 264 -28.69 14.03 -5.55
C VAL A 264 -27.59 13.41 -4.69
N LEU A 265 -26.39 13.16 -5.23
CA LEU A 265 -25.30 12.55 -4.46
C LEU A 265 -24.87 13.42 -3.27
N LEU A 266 -24.87 14.75 -3.42
CA LEU A 266 -24.61 15.68 -2.30
C LEU A 266 -25.60 15.51 -1.13
N GLN A 267 -26.85 15.15 -1.43
CA GLN A 267 -27.88 14.93 -0.41
C GLN A 267 -27.78 13.53 0.21
N GLU A 268 -27.54 12.50 -0.60
CA GLU A 268 -27.51 11.10 -0.16
C GLU A 268 -26.18 10.70 0.52
N CYS A 269 -25.06 11.35 0.18
CA CYS A 269 -23.71 10.91 0.58
C CYS A 269 -23.10 11.76 1.72
N ARG A 270 -23.95 12.32 2.60
CA ARG A 270 -23.47 13.15 3.71
C ARG A 270 -22.69 12.33 4.74
N GLY A 271 -21.51 12.82 5.12
CA GLY A 271 -20.68 12.22 6.17
C GLY A 271 -19.69 11.15 5.72
N LEU A 272 -19.53 10.94 4.39
CA LEU A 272 -18.49 10.08 3.85
C LEU A 272 -17.10 10.67 3.99
N ASN A 273 -16.09 9.80 4.04
CA ASN A 273 -14.69 10.23 4.08
C ASN A 273 -14.17 10.58 2.67
N TRP A 274 -14.15 11.88 2.34
CA TRP A 274 -13.68 12.38 1.05
C TRP A 274 -12.22 12.04 0.72
N VAL A 275 -11.38 11.78 1.72
CA VAL A 275 -10.00 11.30 1.49
C VAL A 275 -10.02 9.89 0.91
N LEU A 276 -10.90 9.03 1.43
CA LEU A 276 -11.09 7.68 0.90
C LEU A 276 -11.76 7.70 -0.46
N VAL A 277 -12.78 8.55 -0.68
CA VAL A 277 -13.39 8.71 -2.01
C VAL A 277 -12.33 9.12 -3.04
N ALA A 278 -11.48 10.11 -2.72
CA ALA A 278 -10.39 10.54 -3.61
C ALA A 278 -9.35 9.44 -3.85
N LYS A 279 -9.10 8.57 -2.86
CA LYS A 279 -8.24 7.38 -3.02
C LYS A 279 -8.88 6.33 -3.93
N PHE A 280 -10.19 6.12 -3.82
CA PHE A 280 -10.95 5.14 -4.61
C PHE A 280 -11.32 5.63 -6.02
N LEU A 281 -10.92 6.86 -6.40
CA LEU A 281 -10.96 7.29 -7.80
C LEU A 281 -10.01 6.46 -8.69
N ASP A 282 -9.09 5.68 -8.09
CA ASP A 282 -8.29 4.68 -8.79
C ASP A 282 -9.16 3.57 -9.39
N HIS A 283 -9.60 3.81 -10.62
CA HIS A 283 -10.51 2.92 -11.33
C HIS A 283 -10.06 2.80 -12.79
N PRO A 284 -10.11 1.60 -13.41
CA PRO A 284 -9.61 1.38 -14.77
C PRO A 284 -10.37 2.17 -15.84
N ALA A 285 -11.65 2.51 -15.59
CA ALA A 285 -12.44 3.32 -16.51
C ALA A 285 -12.09 4.82 -16.46
N LEU A 286 -11.31 5.28 -15.49
CA LEU A 286 -10.91 6.68 -15.39
C LEU A 286 -9.80 6.98 -16.40
N VAL A 287 -10.07 7.88 -17.34
CA VAL A 287 -9.11 8.31 -18.35
C VAL A 287 -9.12 9.83 -18.43
N ILE A 288 -7.99 10.48 -18.15
CA ILE A 288 -7.82 11.93 -18.25
C ILE A 288 -6.90 12.23 -19.43
N ARG A 289 -7.44 12.78 -20.52
CA ARG A 289 -6.70 13.05 -21.77
C ARG A 289 -6.35 14.52 -21.96
N SER A 290 -7.08 15.40 -21.25
CA SER A 290 -7.00 16.84 -21.43
C SER A 290 -7.23 17.59 -20.11
N GLU A 291 -6.88 18.87 -20.09
CA GLU A 291 -7.22 19.74 -18.97
C GLU A 291 -8.74 19.87 -18.79
N SER A 292 -9.52 19.86 -19.88
CA SER A 292 -10.99 19.88 -19.80
C SER A 292 -11.56 18.66 -19.09
N ASP A 293 -10.99 17.48 -19.28
CA ASP A 293 -11.40 16.25 -18.60
C ASP A 293 -11.17 16.35 -17.09
N TYR A 294 -10.00 16.88 -16.71
CA TYR A 294 -9.66 17.13 -15.30
C TYR A 294 -10.55 18.20 -14.68
N GLN A 295 -10.85 19.29 -15.40
CA GLN A 295 -11.77 20.31 -14.94
C GLN A 295 -13.19 19.75 -14.73
N LEU A 296 -13.64 18.82 -15.57
CA LEU A 296 -14.91 18.14 -15.40
C LEU A 296 -14.92 17.27 -14.14
N LEU A 297 -13.89 16.43 -13.96
CA LEU A 297 -13.72 15.61 -12.76
C LEU A 297 -13.72 16.46 -11.48
N THR A 298 -12.94 17.54 -11.47
CA THR A 298 -12.78 18.37 -10.28
C THR A 298 -14.04 19.16 -9.94
N ARG A 299 -14.71 19.76 -10.94
CA ARG A 299 -16.01 20.43 -10.73
C ARG A 299 -17.05 19.46 -10.19
N PHE A 300 -17.14 18.27 -10.76
CA PHE A 300 -18.11 17.27 -10.33
C PHE A 300 -17.83 16.76 -8.91
N PHE A 301 -16.57 16.42 -8.61
CA PHE A 301 -16.16 16.02 -7.26
C PHE A 301 -16.42 17.11 -6.23
N MET A 302 -16.05 18.37 -6.53
CA MET A 302 -16.25 19.50 -5.61
C MET A 302 -17.74 19.81 -5.40
N ARG A 303 -18.59 19.63 -6.42
CA ARG A 303 -20.04 19.82 -6.28
C ARG A 303 -20.67 18.77 -5.37
N ILE A 304 -20.22 17.51 -5.46
CA ILE A 304 -20.71 16.42 -4.61
C ILE A 304 -20.19 16.55 -3.17
N SER A 305 -18.91 16.90 -3.01
CA SER A 305 -18.27 16.93 -1.70
C SER A 305 -18.45 18.24 -0.94
N GLY A 306 -18.66 19.35 -1.65
CA GLY A 306 -18.66 20.70 -1.08
C GLY A 306 -17.27 21.16 -0.61
N THR A 307 -16.19 20.42 -0.92
CA THR A 307 -14.83 20.72 -0.49
C THR A 307 -13.83 20.61 -1.64
N THR A 308 -12.61 21.13 -1.45
CA THR A 308 -11.48 20.86 -2.36
C THR A 308 -11.15 19.37 -2.39
N ILE A 309 -10.49 18.90 -3.46
CA ILE A 309 -10.08 17.49 -3.54
C ILE A 309 -8.99 17.21 -2.50
N PRO A 310 -9.17 16.23 -1.60
CA PRO A 310 -8.17 15.94 -0.58
C PRO A 310 -6.88 15.34 -1.17
N VAL A 311 -5.79 16.09 -1.07
CA VAL A 311 -4.45 15.67 -1.54
C VAL A 311 -3.99 14.34 -0.94
N ALA A 312 -4.35 14.06 0.31
CA ALA A 312 -3.98 12.82 0.98
C ALA A 312 -4.54 11.57 0.27
N GLY A 313 -5.72 11.68 -0.35
CA GLY A 313 -6.34 10.58 -1.10
C GLY A 313 -5.67 10.38 -2.46
N LEU A 314 -5.37 11.48 -3.16
CA LEU A 314 -4.63 11.44 -4.43
C LEU A 314 -3.21 10.89 -4.25
N LEU A 315 -2.56 11.19 -3.13
CA LEU A 315 -1.18 10.76 -2.84
C LEU A 315 -1.13 9.40 -2.11
N ALA A 316 -2.17 8.57 -2.20
CA ALA A 316 -2.16 7.23 -1.63
C ALA A 316 -1.19 6.28 -2.38
N ASN A 317 -0.57 5.32 -1.67
CA ASN A 317 0.41 4.36 -2.20
C ASN A 317 -0.17 3.29 -3.17
N SER A 318 -1.46 3.34 -3.53
CA SER A 318 -2.20 2.17 -4.04
C SER A 318 -2.81 2.31 -5.44
N TRP A 319 -2.50 3.36 -6.20
CA TRP A 319 -3.12 3.54 -7.52
C TRP A 319 -2.61 2.52 -8.55
N GLN A 320 -3.51 1.69 -9.08
CA GLN A 320 -3.29 0.73 -10.15
C GLN A 320 -3.32 1.40 -11.53
N ASN A 321 -4.23 2.36 -11.73
CA ASN A 321 -4.33 3.13 -12.97
C ASN A 321 -3.27 4.25 -12.99
N ARG A 322 -2.03 3.87 -13.34
CA ARG A 322 -0.86 4.76 -13.35
C ARG A 322 -1.02 5.95 -14.30
N ALA A 323 -1.64 5.74 -15.45
CA ALA A 323 -1.84 6.79 -16.45
C ALA A 323 -2.77 7.90 -15.92
N ALA A 324 -3.92 7.52 -15.34
CA ALA A 324 -4.83 8.48 -14.73
C ALA A 324 -4.18 9.16 -13.53
N HIS A 325 -3.49 8.41 -12.67
CA HIS A 325 -2.80 8.96 -11.50
C HIS A 325 -1.76 10.02 -11.91
N PHE A 326 -0.89 9.70 -12.87
CA PHE A 326 0.09 10.65 -13.39
C PHE A 326 -0.55 11.92 -13.97
N ALA A 327 -1.59 11.78 -14.79
CA ALA A 327 -2.29 12.91 -15.38
C ALA A 327 -2.93 13.81 -14.30
N ILE A 328 -3.60 13.20 -13.32
CA ILE A 328 -4.24 13.89 -12.19
C ILE A 328 -3.20 14.63 -11.35
N LEU A 329 -2.09 13.99 -10.97
CA LEU A 329 -1.04 14.65 -10.18
C LEU A 329 -0.40 15.82 -10.92
N THR A 330 -0.14 15.67 -12.21
CA THR A 330 0.44 16.72 -13.06
C THR A 330 -0.46 17.95 -13.11
N LEU A 331 -1.76 17.74 -13.34
CA LEU A 331 -2.75 18.82 -13.41
C LEU A 331 -3.04 19.40 -12.03
N ALA A 332 -3.14 18.57 -10.99
CA ALA A 332 -3.31 19.00 -9.60
C ALA A 332 -2.15 19.88 -9.13
N ALA A 333 -0.91 19.54 -9.48
CA ALA A 333 0.26 20.33 -9.10
C ALA A 333 0.24 21.76 -9.68
N SER A 334 -0.43 21.95 -10.82
CA SER A 334 -0.57 23.26 -11.50
C SER A 334 -1.91 23.96 -11.20
N SER A 335 -2.80 23.32 -10.44
CA SER A 335 -4.15 23.83 -10.19
C SER A 335 -4.19 24.91 -9.11
N PRO A 336 -5.17 25.82 -9.15
CA PRO A 336 -5.42 26.74 -8.05
C PRO A 336 -5.71 26.01 -6.73
N ARG A 337 -5.39 26.66 -5.61
CA ARG A 337 -5.65 26.15 -4.26
C ARG A 337 -7.13 25.86 -4.00
N THR A 338 -8.03 26.59 -4.67
CA THR A 338 -9.48 26.40 -4.59
C THR A 338 -9.94 25.06 -5.17
N ILE A 339 -9.08 24.34 -5.89
CA ILE A 339 -9.36 23.00 -6.43
C ILE A 339 -8.61 21.95 -5.61
N VAL A 340 -7.29 22.14 -5.45
CA VAL A 340 -6.41 21.23 -4.71
C VAL A 340 -5.47 22.04 -3.82
N ASP A 341 -5.52 21.79 -2.52
CA ASP A 341 -4.68 22.47 -1.53
C ASP A 341 -3.65 21.52 -0.93
N PHE A 342 -2.36 21.72 -1.27
CA PHE A 342 -1.27 20.93 -0.70
C PHE A 342 -0.80 21.42 0.68
N SER A 343 -1.21 22.60 1.14
CA SER A 343 -0.73 23.18 2.42
C SER A 343 -0.97 22.30 3.63
N VAL A 344 -2.03 21.46 3.60
CA VAL A 344 -2.35 20.51 4.66
C VAL A 344 -1.24 19.46 4.88
N LEU A 345 -0.32 19.30 3.93
CA LEU A 345 0.84 18.40 3.99
C LEU A 345 2.18 19.16 4.07
N ILE A 346 2.15 20.48 4.26
CA ILE A 346 3.36 21.34 4.31
C ILE A 346 3.56 21.91 5.71
N THR A 347 4.79 21.89 6.19
CA THR A 347 5.20 22.59 7.41
C THR A 347 5.81 23.96 7.09
N ALA A 348 5.74 24.91 8.02
CA ALA A 348 6.33 26.24 7.84
C ALA A 348 7.85 26.19 7.59
N GLU A 349 8.52 25.15 8.07
CA GLU A 349 9.96 24.94 7.87
C GLU A 349 10.33 24.64 6.41
N GLN A 350 9.39 24.15 5.60
CA GLN A 350 9.62 23.87 4.19
C GLN A 350 9.57 25.14 3.31
N LEU A 351 9.08 26.27 3.85
CA LEU A 351 9.11 27.54 3.13
C LEU A 351 10.53 28.10 3.10
N ILE A 352 10.97 28.48 1.90
CA ILE A 352 12.22 29.19 1.66
C ILE A 352 11.88 30.66 1.47
N THR A 353 12.39 31.52 2.34
CA THR A 353 12.21 32.96 2.27
C THR A 353 13.42 33.61 1.59
N GLY A 354 13.16 34.52 0.66
CA GLY A 354 14.20 35.25 -0.06
C GLY A 354 13.65 36.03 -1.24
N GLU A 355 14.32 37.12 -1.59
CA GLU A 355 14.00 37.90 -2.78
C GLU A 355 14.27 37.06 -4.05
N GLY A 356 13.33 37.09 -5.01
CA GLY A 356 13.44 36.33 -6.25
C GLY A 356 13.10 34.83 -6.15
N ILE A 357 12.66 34.35 -4.99
CA ILE A 357 12.17 32.96 -4.82
C ILE A 357 10.67 32.92 -5.12
N ASN A 358 10.28 32.18 -6.15
CA ASN A 358 8.88 32.03 -6.54
C ASN A 358 8.23 30.89 -5.75
N THR A 359 7.12 31.16 -5.08
CA THR A 359 6.37 30.13 -4.33
C THR A 359 5.21 29.58 -5.17
N PRO A 360 5.09 28.25 -5.34
CA PRO A 360 3.96 27.66 -6.05
C PRO A 360 2.61 28.06 -5.43
N PRO A 361 1.59 28.46 -6.22
CA PRO A 361 0.35 29.05 -5.71
C PRO A 361 -0.44 28.11 -4.77
N ASN A 362 -0.41 26.80 -5.05
CA ASN A 362 -1.04 25.76 -4.25
C ASN A 362 -0.04 24.98 -3.37
N LEU A 363 1.23 25.42 -3.30
CA LEU A 363 2.34 24.78 -2.56
C LEU A 363 2.67 23.33 -2.98
N SER A 364 2.26 22.91 -4.18
CA SER A 364 2.50 21.55 -4.69
C SER A 364 3.96 21.15 -4.67
N TRP A 365 4.86 21.99 -5.21
CA TRP A 365 6.29 21.70 -5.31
C TRP A 365 7.09 21.88 -4.01
N LEU A 366 6.40 22.00 -2.87
CA LEU A 366 6.99 21.86 -1.52
C LEU A 366 6.64 20.49 -0.93
N CYS A 367 5.65 19.78 -1.48
CA CYS A 367 5.07 18.59 -0.89
C CYS A 367 5.97 17.38 -1.14
N LEU A 368 6.75 16.95 -0.13
CA LEU A 368 7.61 15.77 -0.25
C LEU A 368 6.84 14.51 -0.71
N PRO A 369 5.64 14.22 -0.18
CA PRO A 369 4.83 13.10 -0.69
C PRO A 369 4.51 13.19 -2.19
N LEU A 370 4.31 14.39 -2.75
CA LEU A 370 4.09 14.58 -4.19
C LEU A 370 5.33 14.18 -4.99
N PHE A 371 6.51 14.60 -4.57
CA PHE A 371 7.77 14.17 -5.20
C PHE A 371 7.94 12.65 -5.10
N SER A 372 7.76 12.07 -3.92
CA SER A 372 7.82 10.61 -3.73
C SER A 372 6.87 9.87 -4.68
N ARG A 373 5.67 10.41 -4.94
CA ARG A 373 4.72 9.83 -5.90
C ARG A 373 5.20 9.87 -7.33
N PHE A 374 5.69 11.01 -7.79
CA PHE A 374 6.28 11.11 -9.12
C PHE A 374 7.48 10.16 -9.28
N LEU A 375 8.36 10.07 -8.28
CA LEU A 375 9.50 9.16 -8.32
C LEU A 375 9.05 7.68 -8.34
N ALA A 376 8.01 7.31 -7.59
CA ALA A 376 7.44 5.96 -7.64
C ALA A 376 6.82 5.64 -9.01
N LEU A 377 6.12 6.60 -9.64
CA LEU A 377 5.58 6.44 -11.00
C LEU A 377 6.70 6.27 -12.04
N ALA A 378 7.81 7.01 -11.89
CA ALA A 378 8.98 6.84 -12.74
C ALA A 378 9.57 5.42 -12.60
N SER A 379 9.78 4.95 -11.37
CA SER A 379 10.26 3.58 -11.11
C SER A 379 9.28 2.50 -11.60
N ALA A 380 8.00 2.83 -11.76
CA ALA A 380 6.96 1.95 -12.31
C ALA A 380 6.80 2.02 -13.85
N GLY A 381 7.70 2.73 -14.55
CA GLY A 381 7.79 2.74 -16.01
C GLY A 381 7.51 4.09 -16.68
N MET A 382 7.07 5.12 -15.97
CA MET A 382 6.73 6.45 -16.53
C MET A 382 7.89 7.45 -16.47
N THR A 383 9.12 6.97 -16.67
CA THR A 383 10.34 7.76 -16.43
C THR A 383 10.41 9.02 -17.29
N GLN A 384 10.07 8.94 -18.58
CA GLN A 384 10.19 10.08 -19.50
C GLN A 384 9.15 11.15 -19.19
N GLU A 385 7.90 10.74 -18.99
CA GLU A 385 6.77 11.63 -18.72
C GLU A 385 6.97 12.35 -17.39
N VAL A 386 7.40 11.62 -16.36
CA VAL A 386 7.73 12.22 -15.05
C VAL A 386 8.91 13.17 -15.18
N MET A 387 9.96 12.80 -15.90
CA MET A 387 11.12 13.67 -16.10
C MET A 387 10.72 14.98 -16.80
N GLU A 388 9.88 14.94 -17.82
CA GLU A 388 9.40 16.12 -18.54
C GLU A 388 8.65 17.08 -17.61
N VAL A 389 7.70 16.58 -16.83
CA VAL A 389 6.91 17.38 -15.87
C VAL A 389 7.82 18.00 -14.81
N LEU A 390 8.72 17.20 -14.22
CA LEU A 390 9.60 17.66 -13.16
C LEU A 390 10.65 18.67 -13.66
N VAL A 391 11.23 18.46 -14.84
CA VAL A 391 12.16 19.44 -15.45
C VAL A 391 11.44 20.76 -15.70
N LYS A 392 10.24 20.72 -16.29
CA LYS A 392 9.46 21.93 -16.55
C LYS A 392 9.17 22.69 -15.26
N ALA A 393 8.70 22.01 -14.22
CA ALA A 393 8.43 22.64 -12.93
C ALA A 393 9.71 23.15 -12.24
N ALA A 394 10.83 22.43 -12.35
CA ALA A 394 12.11 22.83 -11.80
C ALA A 394 12.65 24.12 -12.42
N THR A 395 12.27 24.48 -13.65
CA THR A 395 12.65 25.79 -14.22
C THR A 395 12.00 26.96 -13.46
N SER A 396 10.78 26.76 -12.97
CA SER A 396 9.96 27.79 -12.30
C SER A 396 10.18 27.82 -10.79
N TYR A 397 10.52 26.68 -10.18
CA TYR A 397 10.66 26.51 -8.73
C TYR A 397 11.96 25.77 -8.31
N PRO A 398 13.14 26.14 -8.85
CA PRO A 398 14.37 25.35 -8.69
C PRO A 398 14.84 25.23 -7.25
N GLU A 399 14.65 26.27 -6.42
CA GLU A 399 15.00 26.30 -5.00
C GLU A 399 14.25 25.23 -4.21
N TYR A 400 12.95 25.06 -4.46
CA TYR A 400 12.15 24.05 -3.79
C TYR A 400 12.46 22.64 -4.30
N PHE A 401 12.80 22.50 -5.58
CA PHE A 401 13.19 21.21 -6.15
C PHE A 401 14.49 20.69 -5.56
N ILE A 402 15.55 21.51 -5.47
CA ILE A 402 16.84 21.06 -4.94
C ILE A 402 16.74 20.67 -3.45
N VAL A 403 15.97 21.42 -2.65
CA VAL A 403 15.73 21.11 -1.22
C VAL A 403 14.83 19.89 -1.05
N SER A 404 13.72 19.81 -1.78
CA SER A 404 12.79 18.67 -1.64
C SER A 404 13.41 17.37 -2.12
N LEU A 405 14.13 17.41 -3.24
CA LEU A 405 14.81 16.24 -3.78
C LEU A 405 16.00 15.81 -2.91
N SER A 406 16.63 16.65 -2.11
CA SER A 406 17.68 16.20 -1.20
C SER A 406 17.12 15.48 0.03
N GLN A 407 15.96 15.91 0.52
CA GLN A 407 15.33 15.41 1.75
C GLN A 407 14.65 14.04 1.61
N ILE A 408 14.22 13.66 0.40
CA ILE A 408 13.59 12.36 0.17
C ILE A 408 14.64 11.26 0.40
N GLN A 409 14.42 10.36 1.35
CA GLN A 409 15.36 9.27 1.65
C GLN A 409 15.06 8.00 0.87
N ASP A 410 13.81 7.84 0.41
CA ASP A 410 13.36 6.64 -0.28
C ASP A 410 13.84 6.67 -1.74
N THR A 411 15.01 6.07 -1.97
CA THR A 411 15.73 6.06 -3.25
C THR A 411 15.71 4.68 -3.86
N THR A 412 14.54 4.06 -4.03
CA THR A 412 14.40 2.91 -4.92
C THR A 412 14.69 3.35 -6.37
N ASN A 413 15.99 3.44 -6.69
CA ASN A 413 16.65 3.72 -7.98
C ASN A 413 15.89 4.62 -8.95
N SER A 414 15.43 5.79 -8.49
CA SER A 414 14.89 6.82 -9.39
C SER A 414 16.06 7.56 -10.05
N GLY A 415 16.48 7.08 -11.24
CA GLY A 415 17.44 7.81 -12.08
C GLY A 415 17.00 9.25 -12.36
N VAL A 416 15.69 9.50 -12.35
CA VAL A 416 15.07 10.83 -12.45
C VAL A 416 15.56 11.77 -11.35
N ARG A 417 15.56 11.32 -10.09
CA ARG A 417 16.04 12.15 -8.97
C ARG A 417 17.51 12.52 -9.15
N SER A 418 18.37 11.53 -9.42
CA SER A 418 19.81 11.77 -9.59
C SER A 418 20.10 12.70 -10.77
N GLU A 419 19.36 12.56 -11.86
CA GLU A 419 19.46 13.43 -13.03
C GLU A 419 19.04 14.87 -12.70
N LEU A 420 17.89 15.07 -12.03
CA LEU A 420 17.43 16.39 -11.60
C LEU A 420 18.41 17.05 -10.63
N LEU A 421 18.90 16.32 -9.64
CA LEU A 421 19.92 16.83 -8.70
C LEU A 421 21.21 17.22 -9.44
N ARG A 422 21.68 16.40 -10.39
CA ARG A 422 22.87 16.72 -11.19
C ARG A 422 22.72 18.02 -11.99
N ARG A 423 21.51 18.30 -12.49
CA ARG A 423 21.19 19.54 -13.22
C ARG A 423 21.05 20.75 -12.32
N LEU A 424 20.45 20.57 -11.14
CA LEU A 424 20.10 21.68 -10.25
C LEU A 424 21.23 22.08 -9.29
N LEU A 425 21.98 21.11 -8.77
CA LEU A 425 23.01 21.37 -7.76
C LEU A 425 24.05 22.41 -8.18
N PRO A 426 24.58 22.41 -9.43
CA PRO A 426 25.52 23.45 -9.89
C PRO A 426 25.00 24.88 -9.73
N LEU A 427 23.69 25.09 -9.86
CA LEU A 427 23.04 26.40 -9.76
C LEU A 427 23.07 27.00 -8.35
N PHE A 428 23.37 26.19 -7.33
CA PHE A 428 23.30 26.58 -5.92
C PHE A 428 24.61 26.36 -5.16
N THR A 429 25.72 26.17 -5.86
CA THR A 429 27.05 25.92 -5.25
C THR A 429 27.74 27.18 -4.70
N GLY A 430 27.30 28.37 -5.11
CA GLY A 430 27.96 29.64 -4.79
C GLY A 430 29.16 29.95 -5.71
N LEU A 431 29.44 29.09 -6.71
CA LEU A 431 30.44 29.33 -7.75
C LEU A 431 29.89 30.25 -8.85
N GLN A 432 30.76 30.71 -9.77
CA GLN A 432 30.33 31.52 -10.91
C GLN A 432 29.20 30.84 -11.70
N GLY A 433 28.13 31.59 -11.97
CA GLY A 433 26.91 31.07 -12.60
C GLY A 433 25.83 30.57 -11.61
N SER A 434 26.08 30.60 -10.31
CA SER A 434 25.07 30.30 -9.29
C SER A 434 23.97 31.36 -9.24
N ARG A 435 22.76 30.93 -8.88
CA ARG A 435 21.63 31.83 -8.68
C ARG A 435 21.82 32.67 -7.40
N PRO A 436 21.38 33.94 -7.37
CA PRO A 436 21.44 34.77 -6.18
C PRO A 436 20.73 34.18 -4.95
N THR A 437 19.79 33.25 -5.17
CA THR A 437 19.01 32.55 -4.15
C THR A 437 19.78 31.43 -3.44
N TYR A 438 21.01 31.10 -3.88
CA TYR A 438 21.84 30.04 -3.27
C TYR A 438 22.02 30.11 -1.75
N PRO A 439 22.19 31.28 -1.09
CA PRO A 439 22.39 31.32 0.35
C PRO A 439 21.14 30.88 1.13
N ALA A 440 19.95 31.10 0.56
CA ALA A 440 18.70 30.67 1.17
C ALA A 440 18.50 29.15 1.05
N VAL A 441 18.89 28.58 -0.09
CA VAL A 441 18.86 27.12 -0.34
C VAL A 441 19.87 26.39 0.54
N MET A 442 21.12 26.88 0.59
CA MET A 442 22.20 26.24 1.37
C MET A 442 21.97 26.27 2.88
N ARG A 443 21.05 27.11 3.38
CA ARG A 443 20.61 27.07 4.79
C ARG A 443 19.61 25.95 5.09
N LYS A 444 19.03 25.34 4.05
CA LYS A 444 18.01 24.27 4.14
C LYS A 444 18.56 22.89 3.79
N LEU A 445 19.67 22.85 3.06
CA LEU A 445 20.49 21.65 2.83
C LEU A 445 21.47 21.49 3.99
#